data_AF-A0A940H6V0-F1
#
_entry.id   AF-A0A940H6V0-F1
#
_cell.length_a   1.000
_cell.length_b   1.000
_cell.length_c   1.000
_cell.angle_alpha   90.00
_cell.angle_beta   90.00
_cell.angle_gamma   90.00
#
_symmetry.space_group_name_H-M   'P 1'
#
loop_
_entity.id
_entity.type
_entity.pdbx_description
1 polymer ?
#
loop_
_entity_poly.entity_id
_entity_poly.type
_entity_poly.pdbx_seq_one_letter_code
_entity_poly.pdbx_strand_id
1 'polypeptide(L)' 'MEQEPDSYFYDRAEAELQLAQSAEHPAAVRAHYLLAGHYLDRFYGAPEDEEAPAQAAE' A
#
# COMPACT_ATOMS: atom_id res chain seq x y z
N MET A 1 -4.77 -16.03 -21.16
CA MET A 1 -5.14 -15.60 -19.80
C MET A 1 -4.42 -14.30 -19.59
N GLU A 2 -5.11 -13.19 -19.83
CA GLU A 2 -4.63 -11.87 -19.43
C GLU A 2 -4.61 -11.90 -17.91
N GLN A 3 -3.41 -11.96 -17.33
CA GLN A 3 -3.29 -11.75 -15.89
C GLN A 3 -3.63 -10.29 -15.70
N GLU A 4 -4.81 -9.97 -15.15
CA GLU A 4 -5.16 -8.61 -14.76
C GLU A 4 -4.05 -8.12 -13.82
N PRO A 5 -3.12 -7.29 -14.32
CA PRO A 5 -1.92 -6.93 -13.56
C PRO A 5 -2.28 -6.13 -12.30
N ASP A 6 -3.51 -5.60 -12.28
CA ASP A 6 -4.04 -4.77 -11.22
C ASP A 6 -4.48 -5.61 -10.01
N SER A 7 -4.94 -6.87 -10.17
CA SER A 7 -5.45 -7.64 -9.03
C SER A 7 -4.39 -7.90 -7.95
N TYR A 8 -3.11 -7.95 -8.34
CA TYR A 8 -1.99 -8.16 -7.41
C TYR A 8 -1.90 -7.08 -6.34
N PHE A 9 -2.04 -5.80 -6.73
CA PHE A 9 -1.94 -4.70 -5.79
C PHE A 9 -3.15 -4.66 -4.86
N TYR A 10 -4.33 -4.97 -5.39
CA TYR A 10 -5.55 -5.11 -4.58
C TYR A 10 -5.42 -6.23 -3.55
N ASP A 11 -5.02 -7.44 -3.98
CA ASP A 11 -4.86 -8.61 -3.09
C ASP A 11 -3.80 -8.34 -2.00
N ARG A 12 -2.70 -7.67 -2.35
CA ARG A 12 -1.67 -7.29 -1.38
C ARG A 12 -2.18 -6.24 -0.40
N ALA A 13 -2.92 -5.24 -0.85
CA ALA A 13 -3.52 -4.26 0.04
C ALA A 13 -4.45 -4.93 1.07
N GLU A 14 -5.30 -5.86 0.63
CA GLU A 14 -6.21 -6.58 1.52
C GLU A 14 -5.47 -7.42 2.56
N ALA A 15 -4.40 -8.12 2.15
CA ALA A 15 -3.56 -8.87 3.08
C ALA A 15 -2.89 -7.97 4.14
N GLU A 16 -2.37 -6.81 3.74
CA GLU A 16 -1.79 -5.85 4.68
C GLU A 16 -2.86 -5.28 5.65
N LEU A 17 -4.10 -5.07 5.19
CA LEU A 17 -5.21 -4.65 6.08
C LEU A 17 -5.58 -5.72 7.10
N GLN A 18 -5.52 -7.01 6.73
CA GLN A 18 -5.75 -8.11 7.67
C GLN A 18 -4.62 -8.20 8.71
N LEU A 19 -3.36 -7.98 8.28
CA LEU A 19 -2.21 -7.92 9.17
C LEU A 19 -2.29 -6.70 10.11
N ALA A 20 -2.71 -5.54 9.60
CA ALA A 20 -2.93 -4.34 10.40
C ALA A 20 -3.94 -4.57 11.53
N GLN A 21 -5.03 -5.30 11.23
CA GLN A 21 -6.06 -5.63 12.21
C GLN A 21 -5.61 -6.69 13.22
N SER A 22 -4.69 -7.56 12.83
CA SER A 22 -4.15 -8.62 13.68
C SER A 22 -2.92 -8.20 14.48
N ALA A 23 -2.29 -7.07 14.12
CA ALA A 23 -1.10 -6.56 14.77
C ALA A 23 -1.42 -5.92 16.11
N GLU A 24 -0.76 -6.37 17.18
CA GLU A 24 -0.95 -5.83 18.53
C GLU A 24 -0.13 -4.55 18.76
N HIS A 25 0.95 -4.36 18.00
CA HIS A 25 1.85 -3.23 18.20
C HIS A 25 1.40 -2.02 17.35
N PRO A 26 1.15 -0.84 17.95
CA PRO A 26 0.59 0.31 17.24
C PRO A 26 1.47 0.83 16.09
N ALA A 27 2.80 0.66 16.19
CA ALA A 27 3.70 0.99 15.08
C ALA A 27 3.58 0.01 13.89
N ALA A 28 3.33 -1.28 14.16
CA ALA A 28 3.14 -2.28 13.12
C ALA A 28 1.80 -2.08 12.41
N VAL A 29 0.73 -1.82 13.17
CA VAL A 29 -0.59 -1.44 12.63
C VAL A 29 -0.46 -0.26 11.65
N ARG A 30 0.25 0.79 12.05
CA ARG A 30 0.52 1.96 11.20
C ARG A 30 1.31 1.60 9.94
N ALA A 31 2.36 0.79 10.06
CA ALA A 31 3.15 0.36 8.91
C ALA A 31 2.31 -0.43 7.89
N HIS A 32 1.47 -1.35 8.37
CA HIS A 32 0.58 -2.12 7.50
C HIS A 32 -0.48 -1.24 6.82
N TYR A 33 -1.06 -0.27 7.53
CA TYR A 33 -2.00 0.69 6.91
C TYR A 33 -1.32 1.58 5.85
N LEU A 34 -0.08 2.03 6.09
CA LEU A 34 0.68 2.79 5.10
C LEU A 34 0.95 1.97 3.85
N LEU A 35 1.32 0.70 4.03
CA LEU A 35 1.64 -0.20 2.91
C LEU A 35 0.39 -0.58 2.11
N ALA A 36 -0.73 -0.84 2.79
CA ALA A 36 -2.03 -1.03 2.14
C ALA A 36 -2.44 0.19 1.32
N GLY A 37 -2.30 1.40 1.87
CA GLY A 37 -2.56 2.65 1.17
C GLY A 37 -1.71 2.79 -0.09
N HIS A 38 -0.41 2.48 -0.03
CA HIS A 38 0.49 2.53 -1.19
C HIS A 38 0.10 1.55 -2.29
N TYR A 39 -0.33 0.34 -1.93
CA TYR A 39 -0.81 -0.63 -2.92
C TYR A 39 -2.13 -0.21 -3.57
N LEU A 40 -3.07 0.34 -2.79
CA LEU A 40 -4.33 0.87 -3.34
C LEU A 40 -4.08 2.10 -4.21
N ASP A 41 -3.16 2.97 -3.82
CA ASP A 41 -2.75 4.13 -4.60
C ASP A 41 -2.14 3.70 -5.95
N ARG A 42 -1.35 2.62 -5.98
CA ARG A 42 -0.83 2.06 -7.24
C ARG A 42 -1.86 1.31 -8.09
N PHE A 43 -2.94 0.83 -7.47
CA PHE A 43 -4.05 0.16 -8.14
C PHE A 43 -5.05 1.16 -8.74
N TYR A 44 -5.37 2.24 -8.02
CA TYR A 44 -6.36 3.24 -8.43
C TYR A 44 -5.73 4.49 -9.05
N GLY A 45 -4.51 4.82 -8.66
CA GLY A 45 -3.70 5.86 -9.27
C GLY A 45 -3.19 5.34 -10.61
N ALA A 46 -3.75 5.89 -11.68
CA ALA A 46 -3.08 5.88 -12.97
C ALA A 46 -1.64 6.40 -12.78
N PRO A 47 -0.67 6.01 -13.63
CA PRO A 47 0.72 6.46 -13.54
C PRO A 47 0.82 7.96 -13.90
N GLU A 48 0.30 8.82 -13.04
CA GLU A 48 0.49 10.26 -13.04
C GLU A 48 1.02 10.61 -11.65
N ASP A 49 2.26 11.07 -11.64
CA ASP A 49 3.01 11.62 -10.51
C ASP A 49 3.68 10.62 -9.55
N GLU A 50 4.79 10.10 -10.07
CA GLU A 50 6.01 9.86 -9.31
C GLU A 50 6.48 11.15 -8.62
N GLU A 51 5.81 11.57 -7.54
CA GLU A 51 6.43 12.41 -6.52
C GLU A 51 6.88 11.51 -5.37
N ALA A 52 8.09 10.98 -5.57
CA ALA A 52 8.96 10.42 -4.55
C ALA A 52 8.87 11.24 -3.25
N PRO A 53 8.99 10.61 -2.08
CA PRO A 53 8.93 11.34 -0.82
C PRO A 53 10.00 12.41 -0.84
N ALA A 54 9.58 13.67 -0.80
CA ALA A 54 10.44 14.78 -0.44
C ALA A 54 11.01 14.46 0.94
N GLN A 55 12.23 13.92 0.94
CA GLN A 55 13.05 13.78 2.12
C GLN A 55 13.23 15.18 2.69
N ALA A 56 12.54 15.43 3.80
CA ALA A 56 12.82 16.55 4.67
C ALA A 56 14.19 16.36 5.35
N ALA A 57 14.90 17.49 5.48
CA ALA A 57 16.15 17.75 6.22
C ALA A 57 17.44 17.31 5.48
N GLU A 58 18.44 18.16 5.26
CA GLU A 58 18.83 19.46 5.83
C GLU A 58 19.76 20.21 4.85
#